data_AF-A0A3B9CX14-F1
#
_entry.id   AF-A0A3B9CX14-F1
#
_cell.length_a   1.000
_cell.length_b   1.000
_cell.length_c   1.000
_cell.angle_alpha   90.00
_cell.angle_beta   90.00
_cell.angle_gamma   90.00
#
_symmetry.space_group_name_H-M   'P 1'
#
loop_
_entity.id
_entity.type
_entity.pdbx_description
1 polymer ?
#
loop_
_entity_poly.entity_id
_entity_poly.type
_entity_poly.pdbx_seq_one_letter_code
_entity_poly.pdbx_strand_id
1 'polypeptide(L)'
;MIGWEVQTLHRKNGSEQTMADKESFERTIPFRVDIAGIIDIMGTSLYSRIDTPVRELIQNAADAIMRRRRSDLKFQGRIDVRQDIKAGLLSV
;
A
#
# COMPACT_ATOMS: atom_id res chain seq x y z
N MET A 1 -34.61 -35.84 -15.00
CA MET A 1 -33.36 -36.56 -14.69
C MET A 1 -32.53 -35.60 -13.87
N ILE A 2 -32.18 -36.01 -12.63
CA ILE A 2 -31.10 -35.52 -11.74
C ILE A 2 -31.05 -34.00 -11.44
N GLY A 3 -31.19 -33.51 -10.21
CA GLY A 3 -31.04 -34.09 -8.87
C GLY A 3 -30.35 -33.01 -8.03
N TRP A 4 -31.05 -32.43 -7.05
CA TRP A 4 -30.50 -31.44 -6.13
C TRP A 4 -29.82 -32.14 -4.95
N GLU A 5 -28.88 -31.41 -4.32
CA GLU A 5 -28.30 -31.60 -2.98
C GLU A 5 -26.96 -32.35 -2.87
N VAL A 6 -25.93 -31.66 -2.34
CA VAL A 6 -25.35 -32.04 -1.04
C VAL A 6 -24.72 -30.82 -0.33
N GLN A 7 -25.23 -30.53 0.86
CA GLN A 7 -24.54 -29.76 1.89
C GLN A 7 -23.42 -30.62 2.50
N THR A 8 -22.32 -30.00 2.97
CA THR A 8 -21.65 -30.47 4.20
C THR A 8 -20.94 -29.31 4.89
N LEU A 9 -21.59 -28.77 5.92
CA LEU A 9 -20.93 -28.15 7.06
C LEU A 9 -20.09 -29.24 7.75
N HIS A 10 -18.79 -28.99 7.90
CA HIS A 10 -17.97 -29.71 8.87
C HIS A 10 -17.01 -28.74 9.57
N ARG A 11 -17.48 -28.20 10.69
CA ARG A 11 -16.63 -27.65 11.74
C ARG A 11 -15.91 -28.82 12.41
N LYS A 12 -14.58 -28.88 12.31
CA LYS A 12 -13.72 -29.61 13.26
C LYS A 12 -12.76 -28.64 13.92
N ASN A 13 -12.85 -28.56 15.25
CA ASN A 13 -11.88 -27.90 16.13
C ASN A 13 -10.60 -28.76 16.21
N GLY A 14 -9.44 -28.13 16.45
CA GLY A 14 -8.32 -28.77 17.15
C GLY A 14 -6.98 -28.79 16.39
N SER A 15 -6.16 -27.77 16.68
CA SER A 15 -4.68 -27.80 16.80
C SER A 15 -3.88 -28.84 15.99
N GLU A 16 -3.28 -28.39 14.89
CA GLU A 16 -1.86 -28.53 14.54
C GLU A 16 -1.67 -28.16 13.06
N GLN A 17 -1.25 -26.92 12.80
CA GLN A 17 -0.47 -26.60 11.61
C GLN A 17 0.30 -25.30 11.86
N THR A 18 1.57 -25.51 12.18
CA THR A 18 2.61 -24.52 12.39
C THR A 18 3.15 -24.09 11.02
N MET A 19 3.16 -22.78 10.77
CA MET A 19 4.00 -22.00 9.84
C MET A 19 4.50 -22.67 8.54
N ALA A 20 3.81 -22.43 7.42
CA ALA A 20 4.39 -22.10 6.11
C ALA A 20 3.28 -22.09 5.03
N ASP A 21 2.58 -20.96 4.90
CA ASP A 21 2.50 -20.20 3.65
C ASP A 21 1.67 -18.95 3.94
N LYS A 22 2.31 -17.78 4.02
CA LYS A 22 1.58 -16.51 4.05
C LYS A 22 1.26 -16.20 2.60
N GLU A 23 0.20 -16.81 2.06
CA GLU A 23 -0.35 -16.39 0.77
C GLU A 23 -0.68 -14.89 0.87
N SER A 24 0.14 -14.05 0.25
CA SER A 24 -0.16 -12.64 0.06
C SER A 24 -1.30 -12.56 -0.94
N PHE A 25 -2.51 -12.27 -0.46
CA PHE A 25 -3.66 -12.07 -1.31
C PHE A 25 -3.47 -10.79 -2.16
N GLU A 26 -2.88 -10.94 -3.35
CA GLU A 26 -2.73 -9.86 -4.31
C GLU A 26 -4.07 -9.63 -5.00
N ARG A 27 -4.78 -8.59 -4.59
CA ARG A 27 -6.06 -8.21 -5.18
C ARG A 27 -5.87 -7.02 -6.11
N THR A 28 -5.87 -7.26 -7.41
CA THR A 28 -5.91 -6.18 -8.41
C THR A 28 -7.33 -5.62 -8.47
N ILE A 29 -7.50 -4.35 -8.07
CA ILE A 29 -8.77 -3.64 -8.16
C ILE A 29 -8.69 -2.69 -9.37
N PRO A 30 -9.48 -2.89 -10.43
CA PRO A 30 -9.45 -1.99 -11.57
C PRO A 30 -10.05 -0.63 -11.18
N PHE A 31 -9.36 0.45 -11.52
CA PHE A 31 -9.93 1.79 -11.40
C PHE A 31 -11.04 1.97 -12.44
N ARG A 32 -12.19 2.51 -12.03
CA ARG A 32 -13.32 2.83 -12.92
C ARG A 32 -13.18 4.20 -13.62
N VAL A 33 -12.01 4.81 -13.51
CA VAL A 33 -11.69 6.16 -13.97
C VAL A 33 -10.38 6.09 -14.77
N ASP A 34 -10.23 6.94 -15.78
CA ASP A 34 -8.97 7.06 -16.53
C ASP A 34 -7.88 7.69 -15.66
N ILE A 35 -7.23 6.85 -14.87
CA ILE A 35 -6.11 7.24 -14.01
C ILE A 35 -4.91 7.70 -14.85
N ALA A 36 -4.72 7.12 -16.04
CA ALA A 36 -3.61 7.50 -16.91
C ALA A 36 -3.76 8.96 -17.38
N GLY A 37 -4.95 9.34 -17.83
CA GLY A 37 -5.25 10.72 -18.22
C GLY A 37 -5.14 11.71 -17.06
N ILE A 38 -5.57 11.32 -15.86
CA ILE A 38 -5.41 12.17 -14.65
C ILE A 38 -3.93 12.34 -14.30
N ILE A 39 -3.15 11.26 -14.32
CA ILE A 39 -1.70 11.31 -14.05
C ILE A 39 -1.00 12.22 -15.05
N ASP A 40 -1.35 12.15 -16.33
CA ASP A 40 -0.72 12.96 -17.38
C ASP A 40 -1.01 14.46 -17.18
N ILE A 41 -2.26 14.82 -16.89
CA ILE A 41 -2.64 16.21 -16.58
C ILE A 41 -1.94 16.71 -15.32
N MET A 42 -1.93 15.90 -14.25
CA MET A 42 -1.24 16.26 -13.01
C MET A 42 0.27 16.40 -13.22
N GLY A 43 0.87 15.47 -13.95
CA GLY A 43 2.29 15.45 -14.28
C GLY A 43 2.74 16.68 -15.06
N THR A 44 1.94 17.07 -16.05
CA THR A 44 2.25 18.20 -16.96
C THR A 44 1.85 19.56 -16.39
N SER A 45 0.84 19.63 -15.51
CA SER A 45 0.28 20.90 -15.02
C SER A 45 0.70 21.26 -13.59
N LEU A 46 0.90 20.29 -12.69
CA LEU A 46 1.16 20.54 -11.26
C LEU A 46 2.65 20.58 -10.94
N TYR A 47 3.48 19.88 -11.71
CA TYR A 47 4.92 19.78 -11.45
C TYR A 47 5.72 20.66 -12.41
N SER A 48 5.69 21.97 -12.19
CA SER A 48 6.57 22.92 -12.90
C SER A 48 8.04 22.75 -12.51
N ARG A 49 8.33 22.06 -11.40
CA ARG A 49 9.67 21.82 -10.88
C ARG A 49 9.87 20.38 -10.44
N ILE A 50 11.00 19.80 -10.85
CA ILE A 50 11.38 18.40 -10.58
C ILE A 50 11.58 18.08 -9.09
N ASP A 51 11.73 19.10 -8.23
CA ASP A 51 11.85 18.95 -6.78
C ASP A 51 10.51 18.72 -6.06
N THR A 52 9.38 18.94 -6.75
CA THR A 52 8.06 18.90 -6.14
C THR A 52 7.60 17.51 -5.69
N PRO A 53 7.76 16.44 -6.49
CA PRO A 53 7.37 15.09 -6.04
C PRO A 53 8.10 14.64 -4.78
N VAL A 54 9.40 14.96 -4.65
CA VAL A 54 10.19 14.61 -3.46
C VAL A 54 9.67 15.37 -2.23
N ARG A 55 9.35 16.65 -2.39
CA ARG A 55 8.75 17.46 -1.33
C ARG A 55 7.43 16.85 -0.83
N GLU A 56 6.56 16.42 -1.75
CA GLU A 56 5.27 15.82 -1.42
C GLU A 56 5.41 14.49 -0.66
N LEU A 57 6.36 13.64 -1.06
CA LEU A 57 6.65 12.39 -0.35
C LEU A 57 7.12 12.64 1.09
N ILE A 58 8.02 13.61 1.29
CA ILE A 58 8.51 13.98 2.63
C ILE A 58 7.37 14.56 3.48
N GLN A 59 6.52 15.41 2.90
CA GLN A 59 5.35 15.96 3.58
C GLN A 59 4.37 14.86 4.01
N ASN A 60 4.10 13.89 3.13
CA ASN A 60 3.26 12.74 3.45
C ASN A 60 3.82 11.90 4.61
N ALA A 61 5.14 11.68 4.63
CA ALA A 61 5.81 10.95 5.71
C ALA A 61 5.77 11.72 7.05
N ALA A 62 6.02 13.04 7.01
CA ALA A 62 5.93 13.90 8.19
C ALA A 62 4.51 13.92 8.78
N ASP A 63 3.49 14.04 7.92
CA ASP A 63 2.09 13.99 8.34
C ASP A 63 1.74 12.65 8.98
N ALA A 64 2.23 11.52 8.43
CA ALA A 64 2.03 10.21 9.01
C ALA A 64 2.66 10.09 10.41
N ILE A 65 3.89 10.60 10.59
CA ILE A 65 4.55 10.65 11.91
C ILE A 65 3.73 11.47 12.90
N MET A 66 3.25 12.64 12.50
CA MET A 66 2.42 13.50 13.35
C MET A 66 1.09 12.85 13.71
N ARG A 67 0.43 12.20 12.76
CA ARG A 67 -0.79 11.41 13.02
C ARG A 67 -0.52 10.33 14.08
N ARG A 68 0.59 9.60 13.97
CA ARG A 68 0.97 8.58 14.96
C ARG A 68 1.31 9.17 16.32
N ARG A 69 2.04 10.28 16.36
CA ARG A 69 2.45 10.95 17.60
C ARG A 69 1.27 11.50 18.41
N ARG A 70 0.16 11.87 17.75
CA ARG A 70 -1.10 12.24 18.42
C ARG A 70 -1.67 11.10 19.24
N SER A 71 -1.48 9.84 18.82
CA SER A 71 -1.94 8.65 19.54
C SER A 71 -0.88 8.11 20.51
N ASP A 72 0.40 8.30 20.22
CA ASP A 72 1.53 7.86 21.04
C ASP A 72 2.58 8.98 21.16
N LEU A 73 2.54 9.69 22.29
CA LEU A 73 3.44 10.83 22.56
C LEU A 73 4.92 10.43 22.67
N LYS A 74 5.22 9.14 22.90
CA LYS A 74 6.59 8.62 22.99
C LYS A 74 7.17 8.25 21.62
N PHE A 75 6.35 8.19 20.58
CA PHE A 75 6.81 7.91 19.23
C PHE A 75 7.69 9.06 18.70
N GLN A 76 8.96 8.76 18.40
CA GLN A 76 9.93 9.77 17.97
C GLN A 76 9.93 10.01 16.45
N GLY A 77 9.47 9.06 15.63
CA GLY A 77 9.39 9.18 14.17
C GLY A 77 10.74 9.36 13.47
N ARG A 78 10.88 8.81 12.26
CA ARG A 78 12.05 9.01 11.39
C ARG A 78 11.61 8.89 9.94
N ILE A 79 12.21 9.70 9.08
CA ILE A 79 12.07 9.63 7.62
C ILE A 79 13.43 9.21 7.07
N ASP A 80 13.47 8.18 6.24
CA ASP A 80 14.70 7.64 5.66
C ASP A 80 14.66 7.76 4.14
N VAL A 81 15.42 8.71 3.61
CA VAL A 81 15.55 8.87 2.16
C VAL A 81 16.71 8.01 1.67
N ARG A 82 16.45 7.11 0.71
CA ARG A 82 17.47 6.26 0.09
C ARG A 82 17.37 6.35 -1.42
N GLN A 83 18.53 6.37 -2.06
CA GLN A 83 18.66 6.36 -3.51
C GLN A 83 19.42 5.11 -3.93
N ASP A 84 18.85 4.36 -4.87
CA ASP A 84 19.55 3.33 -5.62
C ASP A 84 19.75 3.84 -7.05
N ILE A 85 20.96 4.30 -7.32
CA ILE A 85 21.34 4.87 -8.62
C ILE A 85 21.30 3.79 -9.72
N LYS A 86 21.64 2.54 -9.38
CA LYS A 86 21.69 1.45 -10.38
C LYS A 86 20.30 1.04 -10.81
N ALA A 87 19.35 1.03 -9.87
CA ALA A 87 17.95 0.72 -10.15
C ALA A 87 17.13 1.94 -10.62
N GLY A 88 17.70 3.15 -10.57
CA GLY A 88 16.96 4.38 -10.87
C GLY A 88 15.86 4.69 -9.86
N LEU A 89 16.02 4.26 -8.60
CA LEU A 89 14.99 4.30 -7.58
C LEU A 89 15.30 5.34 -6.49
N LEU A 90 14.27 6.04 -6.05
CA LEU A 90 14.24 6.85 -4.84
C LEU A 90 13.14 6.31 -3.91
N SER A 91 13.48 6.06 -2.65
CA SER A 91 12.52 5.67 -1.60
C SER A 91 12.59 6.65 -0.43
N VAL A 92 11.44 6.95 0.17
CA VAL A 92 11.26 7.84 1.34
C VAL A 92 10.53 7.09 2.45
#